data_AF-A0A8S0YYG3-F1
#
_entry.id   AF-A0A8S0YYG3-F1
#
_cell.length_a   1.000
_cell.length_b   1.000
_cell.length_c   1.000
_cell.angle_alpha   90.00
_cell.angle_beta   90.00
_cell.angle_gamma   90.00
#
_symmetry.space_group_name_H-M   'P 1'
#
loop_
_entity.id
_entity.type
_entity.pdbx_description
1 polymer ?
#
loop_
_entity_poly.entity_id
_entity_poly.type
_entity_poly.pdbx_seq_one_letter_code
_entity_poly.pdbx_strand_id
1 'polypeptide(L)'
;MTTDGASVMVKVGKLVSCYQQLCFAHGIQLAVVDILYKKRVEGDIELTKKSLTILDIDDDENVAEINDVEGLTITIDRQPADVIRV
;
A
#
# COMPACT_ATOMS: atom_id res chain seq x y z
N MET A 1 -18.37 -1.80 12.76
CA MET A 1 -17.27 -2.78 12.73
C MET A 1 -16.32 -2.43 11.61
N THR A 2 -15.01 -2.46 11.85
CA THR A 2 -13.98 -2.24 10.82
C THR A 2 -13.38 -3.59 10.46
N THR A 3 -13.37 -3.94 9.18
CA THR A 3 -12.86 -5.26 8.72
C THR A 3 -11.97 -5.10 7.50
N ASP A 4 -11.05 -6.04 7.31
CA ASP A 4 -10.16 -6.13 6.13
C ASP A 4 -10.91 -6.36 4.81
N GLY A 5 -12.19 -6.75 4.86
CA GLY A 5 -12.99 -7.02 3.66
C GLY A 5 -12.86 -8.46 3.19
N ALA A 6 -12.33 -9.37 4.02
CA ALA A 6 -12.40 -10.79 3.75
C ALA A 6 -13.85 -11.21 3.47
N SER A 7 -14.05 -12.08 2.47
CA SER A 7 -15.40 -12.48 2.01
C SER A 7 -16.30 -12.99 3.15
N VAL A 8 -15.69 -13.66 4.13
CA VAL A 8 -16.39 -14.11 5.36
C VAL A 8 -16.90 -12.94 6.19
N MET A 9 -16.11 -11.88 6.34
CA MET A 9 -16.49 -10.69 7.10
C MET A 9 -17.59 -9.89 6.42
N VAL A 10 -17.63 -9.89 5.08
CA VAL A 10 -18.75 -9.31 4.30
C VAL A 10 -20.05 -10.09 4.53
N LYS A 11 -19.98 -11.42 4.62
CA LYS A 11 -21.15 -12.27 4.90
C LYS A 11 -21.63 -12.11 6.33
N VAL A 12 -20.72 -12.11 7.30
CA VAL A 12 -21.02 -11.86 8.72
C VAL A 12 -21.68 -10.49 8.89
N GLY A 13 -21.21 -9.47 8.16
CA GLY A 13 -21.83 -8.16 8.11
C GLY A 13 -23.31 -8.15 7.78
N LYS A 14 -23.76 -9.06 6.90
CA LYS A 14 -25.17 -9.17 6.53
C LYS A 14 -26.03 -9.82 7.62
N LEU A 15 -25.41 -10.58 8.52
CA LEU A 15 -26.10 -11.27 9.62
C LEU A 15 -26.19 -10.42 10.88
N VAL A 16 -25.34 -9.40 11.00
CA VAL A 16 -25.25 -8.54 12.18
C VAL A 16 -25.81 -7.15 11.83
N SER A 17 -26.73 -6.63 12.64
CA SER A 17 -27.28 -5.27 12.47
C SER A 17 -26.27 -4.21 12.92
N CYS A 18 -25.13 -4.11 12.24
CA CYS A 18 -24.10 -3.13 12.53
C CYS A 18 -23.59 -2.46 11.24
N TYR A 19 -23.20 -1.20 11.35
CA TYR A 19 -22.52 -0.52 10.25
C TYR A 19 -21.12 -1.12 10.08
N GLN A 20 -20.80 -1.58 8.88
CA GLN A 20 -19.50 -2.14 8.54
C GLN A 20 -18.73 -1.21 7.60
N GLN A 21 -17.46 -1.01 7.91
CA GLN A 21 -16.54 -0.22 7.11
C GLN A 21 -15.26 -1.01 6.82
N LEU A 22 -14.58 -0.66 5.74
CA LEU A 22 -13.31 -1.27 5.37
C LEU A 22 -12.15 -0.69 6.21
N CYS A 23 -11.17 -1.54 6.50
CA CYS A 23 -9.94 -1.13 7.14
C CYS A 23 -9.02 -0.40 6.16
N PHE A 24 -8.82 0.90 6.36
CA PHE A 24 -7.96 1.71 5.49
C PHE A 24 -6.50 1.23 5.50
N ALA A 25 -5.98 0.83 6.66
CA ALA A 25 -4.63 0.26 6.77
C ALA A 25 -4.46 -1.02 5.94
N HIS A 26 -5.50 -1.86 5.87
CA HIS A 26 -5.48 -3.05 5.03
C HIS A 26 -5.45 -2.70 3.54
N GLY A 27 -6.20 -1.67 3.13
CA GLY A 27 -6.15 -1.16 1.75
C GLY A 27 -4.76 -0.64 1.35
N ILE A 28 -4.09 0.10 2.24
CA ILE A 28 -2.71 0.55 2.01
C ILE A 28 -1.77 -0.65 1.91
N GLN A 29 -1.87 -1.61 2.84
CA GLN A 29 -1.04 -2.81 2.82
C GLN A 29 -1.21 -3.58 1.51
N LEU A 30 -2.44 -3.77 1.03
CA LEU A 30 -2.69 -4.44 -0.25
C LEU A 30 -2.10 -3.68 -1.43
N ALA A 31 -2.17 -2.35 -1.46
CA ALA A 31 -1.56 -1.54 -2.51
C ALA A 31 -0.03 -1.68 -2.54
N VAL A 32 0.62 -1.66 -1.37
CA VAL A 32 2.06 -1.87 -1.24
C VAL A 32 2.44 -3.27 -1.73
N VAL A 33 1.72 -4.30 -1.29
CA VAL A 33 1.96 -5.69 -1.70
C VAL A 33 1.75 -5.88 -3.20
N ASP A 34 0.72 -5.26 -3.78
CA ASP A 34 0.46 -5.31 -5.23
C ASP A 34 1.62 -4.73 -6.03
N ILE A 35 2.23 -3.63 -5.56
CA ILE A 35 3.40 -3.04 -6.22
C ILE A 35 4.65 -3.91 -6.04
N LEU A 36 4.95 -4.34 -4.81
CA LEU A 36 6.17 -5.09 -4.48
C LEU A 36 6.22 -6.48 -5.12
N TYR A 37 5.06 -7.14 -5.24
CA TYR A 37 4.97 -8.51 -5.72
C TYR A 37 4.26 -8.64 -7.07
N LYS A 38 4.09 -7.53 -7.80
CA LYS A 38 3.50 -7.57 -9.15
C LYS A 38 4.35 -8.46 -10.06
N LYS A 39 3.76 -9.52 -10.60
CA LYS A 39 4.41 -10.30 -11.66
C LYS A 39 4.55 -9.41 -12.89
N ARG A 40 5.79 -9.17 -13.32
CA ARG A 40 6.05 -8.47 -14.59
C ARG A 40 5.52 -9.31 -15.74
N VAL A 41 4.51 -8.81 -16.44
CA VAL A 41 4.16 -9.32 -17.77
C VAL A 41 5.18 -8.73 -18.73
N GLU A 42 5.71 -9.52 -19.65
CA GLU A 42 6.83 -9.15 -20.53
C GLU A 42 6.61 -7.85 -21.32
N GLY A 43 5.36 -7.39 -21.47
CA GLY A 43 4.99 -6.12 -22.11
C GLY A 43 4.92 -4.88 -21.21
N ASP A 44 4.94 -5.01 -19.88
CA ASP A 44 4.84 -3.87 -18.95
C ASP A 44 6.21 -3.18 -18.72
N ILE A 45 7.28 -3.84 -19.15
CA ILE A 45 8.67 -3.45 -18.88
C ILE A 45 9.04 -2.12 -19.59
N GLU A 46 8.40 -1.79 -20.71
CA GLU A 46 8.76 -0.63 -21.52
C GLU A 46 8.37 0.71 -20.87
N LEU A 47 7.32 0.72 -20.03
CA LEU A 47 6.89 1.91 -19.27
C LEU A 47 7.63 2.05 -17.94
N THR A 48 7.97 0.95 -17.28
CA THR A 48 8.68 0.98 -15.98
C THR A 48 10.18 1.25 -16.13
N LYS A 49 10.80 0.82 -17.24
CA LYS A 49 12.23 1.04 -17.52
C LYS A 49 12.64 2.52 -17.53
N LYS A 50 11.75 3.43 -17.93
CA LYS A 50 12.06 4.88 -17.93
C LYS A 50 12.09 5.49 -16.52
N SER A 51 11.59 4.77 -15.51
CA SER A 51 11.58 5.18 -14.10
C SER A 51 12.54 4.36 -13.22
N LEU A 52 13.14 3.28 -13.73
CA LEU A 52 13.90 2.29 -12.96
C LEU A 52 15.37 2.12 -13.38
N THR A 53 15.95 3.06 -14.13
CA THR A 53 17.38 3.04 -14.53
C THR A 53 18.40 3.07 -13.36
N ILE A 54 18.01 2.70 -12.14
CA ILE A 54 18.88 2.63 -10.95
C ILE A 54 18.99 1.21 -10.35
N LEU A 55 18.23 0.18 -10.79
CA LEU A 55 18.21 -1.12 -10.09
C LEU A 55 18.39 -2.37 -10.97
N ASP A 56 19.19 -2.30 -12.03
CA ASP A 56 19.80 -3.51 -12.59
C ASP A 56 21.18 -3.70 -11.96
N ILE A 57 21.19 -4.20 -10.72
CA ILE A 57 22.40 -4.74 -10.07
C ILE A 57 22.26 -6.27 -10.14
N ASP A 58 23.04 -6.87 -11.04
CA ASP A 58 23.25 -8.32 -11.08
C ASP A 58 23.84 -8.79 -9.74
N ASP A 59 23.42 -9.99 -9.34
CA ASP A 59 23.77 -10.70 -8.11
C ASP A 59 25.25 -11.15 -8.12
N ASP A 60 26.17 -10.20 -8.08
CA ASP A 60 27.60 -10.43 -7.81
C ASP A 60 28.00 -9.71 -6.52
N GLU A 61 28.57 -10.46 -5.59
CA GLU A 61 28.84 -10.09 -4.21
C GLU A 61 29.61 -8.76 -4.11
N ASN A 62 28.90 -7.66 -3.87
CA ASN A 62 29.47 -6.45 -3.34
C ASN A 62 28.56 -5.93 -2.24
N VAL A 63 29.01 -6.09 -1.00
CA VAL A 63 28.36 -5.54 0.19
C VAL A 63 28.56 -4.02 0.16
N ALA A 64 27.79 -3.35 -0.71
CA ALA A 64 27.68 -1.91 -0.69
C ALA A 64 26.88 -1.55 0.57
N GLU A 65 27.53 -0.81 1.47
CA GLU A 65 26.90 -0.22 2.65
C GLU A 65 25.54 0.39 2.27
N ILE A 66 24.48 -0.20 2.82
CA ILE A 66 23.13 0.37 2.74
C ILE A 66 23.18 1.59 3.64
N ASN A 67 23.51 2.75 3.07
CA ASN A 67 23.22 4.02 3.72
C ASN A 67 21.70 4.05 3.94
N ASP A 68 21.30 4.11 5.21
CA ASP A 68 19.92 4.27 5.66
C ASP A 68 19.32 5.55 5.05
N VAL A 69 18.76 5.46 3.85
CA VAL A 69 18.16 6.61 3.18
C VAL A 69 16.74 6.26 2.72
N GLU A 70 15.81 6.79 3.49
CA GLU A 70 14.41 7.11 3.15
C GLU A 70 13.43 5.93 3.07
N GLY A 71 13.02 5.46 4.25
CA GLY A 71 11.67 4.92 4.38
C GLY A 71 10.63 5.95 3.92
N LEU A 72 9.71 5.54 3.06
CA LEU A 72 8.59 6.36 2.59
C LEU A 72 7.72 6.79 3.79
N THR A 73 7.98 7.99 4.31
CA THR A 73 7.21 8.57 5.41
C THR A 73 6.08 9.41 4.84
N ILE A 74 4.84 9.06 5.20
CA ILE A 74 3.66 9.82 4.80
C ILE A 74 3.45 10.92 5.86
N THR A 75 3.73 12.18 5.50
CA THR A 75 3.38 13.35 6.34
C THR A 75 1.92 13.73 6.06
N ILE A 76 1.03 13.51 7.03
CA ILE A 76 -0.37 13.92 6.93
C ILE A 76 -0.52 15.30 7.55
N ASP A 77 -0.60 16.34 6.72
CA ASP A 77 -0.99 17.67 7.17
C ASP A 77 -2.50 17.70 7.45
N ARG A 78 -2.87 17.71 8.74
CA ARG A 78 -4.27 17.78 9.17
C ARG A 78 -4.73 19.24 9.16
N GLN A 79 -5.57 19.62 8.20
CA GLN A 79 -6.30 20.89 8.28
C GLN A 79 -7.27 20.85 9.49
N PRO A 80 -7.36 21.94 10.28
CA PRO A 80 -8.27 22.00 11.42
C PRO A 80 -9.72 21.90 10.93
N ALA A 81 -10.48 20.98 11.52
CA ALA A 81 -11.89 20.82 11.19
C ALA A 81 -12.69 22.03 11.69
N ASP A 82 -13.54 22.60 10.84
CA ASP A 82 -14.50 23.62 11.25
C ASP A 82 -15.43 23.07 12.33
N VAL A 83 -15.49 23.77 13.46
CA VAL A 83 -16.41 23.45 14.56
C VAL A 83 -17.82 23.76 14.09
N ILE A 84 -18.57 22.75 13.66
CA ILE A 84 -20.02 22.87 13.48
C ILE A 84 -20.61 23.03 14.88
N ARG A 85 -20.98 24.27 15.22
CA ARG A 85 -21.79 24.57 16.40
C ARG A 85 -23.20 24.06 16.15
N VAL A 86 -23.64 23.12 16.99
CA VAL A 86 -25.04 22.70 17.13
C VAL A 86 -25.84 23.80 17.81
#